data_AF-A0A146KJK8-F1
#
_entry.id   AF-A0A146KJK8-F1
#
_cell.length_a   1.000
_cell.length_b   1.000
_cell.length_c   1.000
_cell.angle_alpha   90.00
_cell.angle_beta   90.00
_cell.angle_gamma   90.00
#
_symmetry.space_group_name_H-M   'P 1'
#
loop_
_entity.id
_entity.type
_entity.pdbx_description
1 polymer ?
#
loop_
_entity_poly.entity_id
_entity_poly.type
_entity_poly.pdbx_seq_one_letter_code
_entity_poly.pdbx_strand_id
1 'polypeptide(L)'
;INDNVSTVGQSAIIAFFSLLITIKIVYKAKLGNIFMMIVSVVIQTIAGLDVGLQYGNILQKVFIVGIYFINLILLGLLYTSNPGYVKNDTCNIELTSTHPRKTYCVQCNNKKFNSFIYHDEDHCILKADHTCIWISNQIGAYNKLYFIIYNVNALLLAGFSIIIQVLRLFINNDIQQILKNGDYKEKVNLIKLFFSVAFFLLALAMTVINFYLVYRGHCISSYYTHKDALELVRDDKMVVALNEKGCVFRPNKSYKEGQQIEYNNERFKIVNKNAAQKLFNFGCYEVGFKGFKQVYQEAQYLNRFKK
;
A
#
# COMPACT_ATOMS: atom_id res chain seq x y z
N ILE A 1 -17.01 -43.05 4.37
CA ILE A 1 -15.55 -42.78 4.40
C ILE A 1 -15.21 -41.40 3.79
N ASN A 2 -15.97 -40.90 2.80
CA ASN A 2 -15.69 -39.59 2.18
C ASN A 2 -16.10 -38.34 2.98
N ASP A 3 -16.94 -38.45 4.02
CA ASP A 3 -17.40 -37.27 4.79
C ASP A 3 -16.44 -36.85 5.93
N ASN A 4 -15.51 -37.73 6.33
CA ASN A 4 -14.56 -37.44 7.42
C ASN A 4 -13.33 -36.66 6.96
N VAL A 5 -13.08 -36.56 5.65
CA VAL A 5 -11.92 -35.83 5.11
C VAL A 5 -12.19 -34.31 5.08
N SER A 6 -13.45 -33.89 4.96
CA SER A 6 -13.81 -32.47 4.87
C SER A 6 -13.77 -31.76 6.22
N THR A 7 -14.17 -32.44 7.30
CA THR A 7 -14.14 -31.91 8.67
C THR A 7 -12.73 -31.75 9.19
N VAL A 8 -11.83 -32.71 8.92
CA VAL A 8 -10.40 -32.61 9.28
C VAL A 8 -9.73 -31.42 8.59
N GLY A 9 -10.07 -31.16 7.32
CA GLY A 9 -9.56 -29.99 6.58
C GLY A 9 -10.02 -28.67 7.19
N GLN A 10 -11.28 -28.56 7.62
CA GLN A 10 -11.81 -27.35 8.25
C GLN A 10 -11.24 -27.10 9.65
N SER A 11 -11.11 -28.15 10.47
CA SER A 11 -10.48 -28.05 11.79
C SER A 11 -9.00 -27.64 11.67
N ALA A 12 -8.29 -28.15 10.66
CA ALA A 12 -6.92 -27.75 10.38
C ALA A 12 -6.82 -26.27 9.96
N ILE A 13 -7.76 -25.78 9.16
CA ILE A 13 -7.80 -24.37 8.74
C ILE A 13 -8.10 -23.45 9.94
N ILE A 14 -9.07 -23.79 10.80
CA ILE A 14 -9.41 -22.99 11.98
C ILE A 14 -8.28 -23.02 13.02
N ALA A 15 -7.66 -24.18 13.23
CA ALA A 15 -6.49 -24.31 14.11
C ALA A 15 -5.29 -23.53 13.55
N PHE A 16 -5.09 -23.55 12.23
CA PHE A 16 -4.07 -22.76 11.56
C PHE A 16 -4.31 -21.27 11.79
N PHE A 17 -5.49 -20.73 11.48
CA PHE A 17 -5.81 -19.31 11.69
C PHE A 17 -5.73 -18.88 13.16
N SER A 18 -6.14 -19.73 14.09
CA SER A 18 -6.01 -19.46 15.53
C SER A 18 -4.54 -19.39 15.96
N LEU A 19 -3.71 -20.31 15.46
CA LEU A 19 -2.26 -20.29 15.64
C LEU A 19 -1.63 -19.05 14.99
N LEU A 20 -2.12 -18.59 13.83
CA LEU A 20 -1.64 -17.36 13.18
C LEU A 20 -1.85 -16.12 14.06
N ILE A 21 -3.01 -16.03 14.72
CA ILE A 21 -3.34 -14.92 15.62
C ILE A 21 -2.43 -14.97 16.86
N THR A 22 -2.20 -16.14 17.44
CA THR A 22 -1.35 -16.30 18.62
C THR A 22 0.13 -16.02 18.33
N ILE A 23 0.65 -16.46 17.18
CA ILE A 23 2.06 -16.23 16.79
C ILE A 23 2.34 -14.74 16.56
N LYS A 24 1.39 -14.00 15.97
CA LYS A 24 1.50 -12.55 15.76
C LYS A 24 1.53 -11.76 17.07
N ILE A 25 0.86 -12.25 18.11
CA ILE A 25 0.88 -11.65 19.45
C ILE A 25 2.22 -11.91 20.17
N VAL A 26 2.90 -13.03 19.86
CA VAL A 26 4.07 -13.50 20.60
C VAL A 26 5.42 -13.09 19.98
N TYR A 27 5.53 -12.94 18.65
CA TYR A 27 6.83 -12.72 18.00
C TYR A 27 7.05 -11.29 17.48
N LYS A 28 8.15 -10.67 17.95
CA LYS A 28 8.71 -9.38 17.51
C LYS A 28 8.83 -9.28 15.98
N ALA A 29 8.68 -8.05 15.48
CA ALA A 29 8.46 -7.60 14.10
C ALA A 29 9.14 -8.40 12.95
N LYS A 30 10.38 -8.87 13.11
CA LYS A 30 11.10 -9.58 12.01
C LYS A 30 10.60 -11.00 11.72
N LEU A 31 10.21 -11.77 12.75
CA LEU A 31 9.65 -13.11 12.55
C LEU A 31 8.20 -13.04 12.04
N GLY A 32 7.44 -12.05 12.53
CA GLY A 32 6.09 -11.76 12.06
C GLY A 32 6.04 -11.46 10.55
N ASN A 33 7.07 -10.78 10.03
CA ASN A 33 7.18 -10.43 8.61
C ASN A 33 7.39 -11.65 7.70
N ILE A 34 8.32 -12.56 8.03
CA ILE A 34 8.52 -13.80 7.24
C ILE A 34 7.24 -14.65 7.29
N PHE A 35 6.62 -14.74 8.47
CA PHE A 35 5.41 -15.51 8.66
C PHE A 35 4.24 -14.98 7.82
N MET A 36 3.98 -13.67 7.86
CA MET A 36 2.91 -13.06 7.07
C MET A 36 3.13 -13.25 5.57
N MET A 37 4.38 -13.18 5.09
CA MET A 37 4.72 -13.52 3.70
C MET A 37 4.34 -14.98 3.37
N ILE A 38 4.74 -15.95 4.21
CA ILE A 38 4.41 -17.37 4.00
C ILE A 38 2.89 -17.55 3.96
N VAL A 39 2.16 -16.96 4.90
CA VAL A 39 0.70 -16.99 4.95
C VAL A 39 0.10 -16.43 3.67
N SER A 40 0.58 -15.26 3.21
CA SER A 40 0.12 -14.64 1.97
C SER A 40 0.39 -15.52 0.75
N VAL A 41 1.57 -16.14 0.64
CA VAL A 41 1.91 -17.08 -0.44
C VAL A 41 0.98 -18.29 -0.41
N VAL A 42 0.81 -18.93 0.76
CA VAL A 42 -0.03 -20.14 0.92
C VAL A 42 -1.48 -19.85 0.58
N ILE A 43 -2.07 -18.77 1.11
CA ILE A 43 -3.46 -18.38 0.82
C ILE A 43 -3.63 -18.15 -0.68
N GLN A 44 -2.70 -17.41 -1.28
CA GLN A 44 -2.71 -17.17 -2.71
C GLN A 44 -2.61 -18.49 -3.49
N THR A 45 -1.74 -19.42 -3.09
CA THR A 45 -1.53 -20.68 -3.82
C THR A 45 -2.74 -21.57 -3.76
N ILE A 46 -3.35 -21.69 -2.59
CA ILE A 46 -4.59 -22.43 -2.42
C ILE A 46 -5.70 -21.81 -3.28
N ALA A 47 -5.88 -20.47 -3.22
CA ALA A 47 -6.91 -19.79 -4.00
C ALA A 47 -6.68 -19.91 -5.53
N GLY A 48 -5.44 -19.74 -5.97
CA GLY A 48 -5.06 -19.82 -7.39
C GLY A 48 -5.23 -21.22 -7.96
N LEU A 49 -4.83 -22.26 -7.21
CA LEU A 49 -5.01 -23.64 -7.63
C LEU A 49 -6.49 -24.06 -7.58
N ASP A 50 -7.24 -23.65 -6.55
CA ASP A 50 -8.66 -23.96 -6.43
C ASP A 50 -9.45 -23.40 -7.63
N VAL A 51 -9.25 -22.12 -7.96
CA VAL A 51 -9.94 -21.48 -9.10
C VAL A 51 -9.40 -22.00 -10.43
N GLY A 52 -8.08 -22.08 -10.59
CA GLY A 52 -7.43 -22.39 -11.86
C GLY A 52 -7.55 -23.86 -12.28
N LEU A 53 -7.68 -24.80 -11.34
CA LEU A 53 -7.80 -26.22 -11.68
C LEU A 53 -9.25 -26.68 -11.82
N GLN A 54 -10.16 -26.11 -11.04
CA GLN A 54 -11.55 -26.60 -10.98
C GLN A 54 -12.39 -26.16 -12.17
N TYR A 55 -12.08 -25.02 -12.81
CA TYR A 55 -13.03 -24.40 -13.73
C TYR A 55 -12.43 -24.01 -15.07
N GLY A 56 -13.28 -24.07 -16.10
CA GLY A 56 -12.97 -23.57 -17.43
C GLY A 56 -12.28 -24.54 -18.37
N ASN A 57 -12.16 -24.12 -19.63
CA ASN A 57 -11.39 -24.84 -20.65
C ASN A 57 -9.88 -24.68 -20.41
N ILE A 58 -9.06 -25.48 -21.10
CA ILE A 58 -7.59 -25.47 -20.95
C ILE A 58 -6.99 -24.05 -21.06
N LEU A 59 -7.54 -23.22 -21.95
CA LEU A 59 -7.06 -21.85 -22.18
C LEU A 59 -7.34 -20.95 -20.97
N GLN A 60 -8.53 -21.03 -20.38
CA GLN A 60 -8.89 -20.30 -19.15
C GLN A 60 -8.02 -20.72 -17.98
N LYS A 61 -7.74 -22.03 -17.83
CA LYS A 61 -6.85 -22.55 -16.79
C LYS A 61 -5.44 -22.01 -16.93
N VAL A 62 -4.87 -22.07 -18.14
CA VAL A 62 -3.54 -21.52 -18.44
C VAL A 62 -3.49 -20.02 -18.14
N PHE A 63 -4.53 -19.26 -18.51
CA PHE A 63 -4.59 -17.83 -18.27
C PHE A 63 -4.64 -17.49 -16.77
N ILE A 64 -5.51 -18.15 -15.99
CA ILE A 64 -5.64 -17.91 -14.54
C ILE A 64 -4.34 -18.30 -13.81
N VAL A 65 -3.79 -19.47 -14.12
CA VAL A 65 -2.52 -19.93 -13.53
C VAL A 65 -1.37 -18.97 -13.93
N GLY A 66 -1.38 -18.44 -15.15
CA GLY A 66 -0.42 -17.45 -15.61
C GLY A 66 -0.49 -16.14 -14.82
N ILE A 67 -1.68 -15.54 -14.68
CA ILE A 67 -1.87 -14.32 -13.86
C ILE A 67 -1.47 -14.59 -12.41
N TYR A 68 -1.86 -15.75 -11.88
CA TYR A 68 -1.52 -16.17 -10.53
C TYR A 68 0.00 -16.22 -10.31
N PHE A 69 0.72 -16.86 -11.23
CA PHE A 69 2.18 -16.95 -11.18
C PHE A 69 2.84 -15.57 -11.29
N ILE A 70 2.33 -14.68 -12.14
CA ILE A 70 2.77 -13.28 -12.22
C ILE A 70 2.56 -12.57 -10.87
N ASN A 71 1.41 -12.78 -10.22
CA ASN A 71 1.11 -12.18 -8.92
C ASN A 71 2.07 -12.66 -7.83
N LEU A 72 2.43 -13.95 -7.82
CA LEU A 72 3.45 -14.51 -6.93
C LEU A 72 4.84 -13.89 -7.17
N ILE A 73 5.25 -13.73 -8.43
CA ILE A 73 6.51 -13.06 -8.77
C ILE A 73 6.49 -11.63 -8.24
N LEU A 74 5.40 -10.89 -8.46
CA LEU A 74 5.24 -9.52 -7.98
C LEU A 74 5.29 -9.44 -6.44
N LEU A 75 4.67 -10.39 -5.74
CA LEU A 75 4.74 -10.49 -4.28
C LEU A 75 6.18 -10.70 -3.81
N GLY A 76 6.92 -11.63 -4.44
CA GLY A 76 8.34 -11.86 -4.12
C GLY A 76 9.23 -10.64 -4.42
N LEU A 77 8.99 -9.95 -5.54
CA LEU A 77 9.66 -8.69 -5.87
C LEU A 77 9.34 -7.62 -4.83
N LEU A 78 8.08 -7.49 -4.41
CA LEU A 78 7.67 -6.53 -3.40
C LEU A 78 8.32 -6.80 -2.05
N TYR A 79 8.35 -8.06 -1.62
CA TYR A 79 9.00 -8.48 -0.37
C TYR A 79 10.50 -8.16 -0.37
N THR A 80 11.20 -8.43 -1.48
CA THR A 80 12.67 -8.29 -1.57
C THR A 80 13.13 -6.92 -2.07
N SER A 81 12.23 -6.09 -2.61
CA SER A 81 12.58 -4.79 -3.16
C SER A 81 13.00 -3.81 -2.07
N ASN A 82 14.01 -2.99 -2.38
CA ASN A 82 14.33 -1.83 -1.56
C ASN A 82 13.20 -0.80 -1.74
N PRO A 83 12.49 -0.38 -0.67
CA PRO A 83 11.42 0.62 -0.75
C PRO A 83 11.93 2.03 -1.05
N GLY A 84 13.23 2.28 -0.89
CA GLY A 84 13.83 3.61 -0.93
C GLY A 84 14.59 3.96 0.34
N TYR A 85 15.26 3.00 0.97
CA TYR A 85 16.07 3.24 2.16
C TYR A 85 17.16 4.29 1.88
N VAL A 86 17.19 5.32 2.73
CA VAL A 86 18.15 6.41 2.64
C VAL A 86 19.34 6.09 3.55
N LYS A 87 20.51 5.82 2.96
CA LYS A 87 21.76 5.60 3.71
C LYS A 87 22.32 6.94 4.23
N ASN A 88 22.94 6.91 5.40
CA ASN A 88 23.40 8.10 6.15
C ASN A 88 24.36 9.02 5.38
N ASP A 89 25.09 8.51 4.37
CA ASP A 89 26.20 9.25 3.76
C ASP A 89 25.94 9.76 2.32
N THR A 90 24.82 9.40 1.69
CA THR A 90 24.65 9.57 0.22
C THR A 90 23.53 10.52 -0.21
N CYS A 91 23.02 11.39 0.67
CA CYS A 91 21.98 12.35 0.27
C CYS A 91 22.53 13.56 -0.52
N ASN A 92 23.36 13.29 -1.54
CA ASN A 92 23.62 14.16 -2.68
C ASN A 92 22.85 13.66 -3.92
N ILE A 93 21.68 13.03 -3.71
CA ILE A 93 20.75 12.86 -4.83
C ILE A 93 20.21 14.25 -5.13
N GLU A 94 20.80 14.93 -6.12
CA GLU A 94 20.23 16.10 -6.78
C GLU A 94 18.92 15.69 -7.47
N LEU A 95 17.89 15.42 -6.67
CA LEU A 95 16.51 15.48 -7.11
C LEU A 95 16.27 16.95 -7.41
N THR A 96 16.36 17.28 -8.70
CA THR A 96 16.17 18.61 -9.31
C THR A 96 15.26 19.49 -8.45
N SER A 97 15.91 20.49 -7.86
CA SER A 97 15.41 21.41 -6.86
C SER A 97 14.30 22.29 -7.40
N THR A 98 13.05 21.91 -7.15
CA THR A 98 11.95 22.89 -7.20
C THR A 98 11.36 23.21 -5.83
N HIS A 99 11.58 22.39 -4.79
CA HIS A 99 10.94 22.60 -3.49
C HIS A 99 11.81 22.16 -2.30
N PRO A 100 12.61 23.06 -1.70
CA PRO A 100 13.41 22.73 -0.52
C PRO A 100 12.53 22.71 0.72
N ARG A 101 12.19 21.52 1.21
CA ARG A 101 11.80 21.34 2.61
C ARG A 101 12.85 20.45 3.25
N LYS A 102 13.80 21.06 3.97
CA LYS A 102 14.82 20.34 4.73
C LYS A 102 14.17 19.80 6.01
N THR A 103 13.85 18.52 6.05
CA THR A 103 13.53 17.84 7.31
C THR A 103 14.77 17.12 7.81
N TYR A 104 14.90 17.05 9.13
CA TYR A 104 15.99 16.35 9.83
C TYR A 104 15.36 15.17 10.58
N CYS A 105 15.86 13.96 10.35
CA CYS A 105 15.49 12.82 11.19
C CYS A 105 16.40 12.84 12.43
N VAL A 106 15.81 13.09 13.60
CA VAL A 106 16.52 13.11 14.88
C VAL A 106 17.10 11.73 15.20
N GLN A 107 16.38 10.66 14.87
CA GLN A 107 16.77 9.28 15.15
C GLN A 107 17.94 8.81 14.28
N CYS A 108 18.00 9.22 13.02
CA CYS A 108 19.10 8.84 12.11
C CYS A 108 20.27 9.83 12.08
N ASN A 109 20.21 10.97 12.80
CA ASN A 109 21.22 12.04 12.77
C ASN A 109 21.56 12.57 11.35
N ASN A 110 20.60 12.52 10.43
CA ASN A 110 20.84 12.78 9.01
C ASN A 110 20.36 14.19 8.60
N LYS A 111 21.30 15.00 8.10
CA LYS A 111 21.17 16.48 8.00
C LYS A 111 20.43 17.05 6.79
N LYS A 112 19.93 16.25 5.85
CA LYS A 112 19.29 16.79 4.65
C LYS A 112 18.28 15.81 4.08
N PHE A 113 17.01 15.97 4.41
CA PHE A 113 15.95 15.23 3.75
C PHE A 113 15.01 16.16 3.00
N ASN A 114 14.56 15.70 1.83
CA ASN A 114 13.32 16.21 1.25
C ASN A 114 12.14 15.83 2.16
N SER A 115 11.08 16.65 2.16
CA SER A 115 9.87 16.46 2.98
C SER A 115 9.11 15.16 2.79
N PHE A 116 9.52 14.32 1.85
CA PHE A 116 8.89 13.05 1.54
C PHE A 116 9.63 11.86 2.14
N ILE A 117 10.61 12.10 3.01
CA ILE A 117 11.31 11.03 3.74
C ILE A 117 10.65 10.87 5.10
N TYR A 118 10.19 9.65 5.37
CA TYR A 118 9.61 9.26 6.66
C TYR A 118 10.56 8.30 7.36
N HIS A 119 10.72 8.47 8.68
CA HIS A 119 11.43 7.50 9.49
C HIS A 119 10.43 6.45 9.97
N ASP A 120 10.61 5.23 9.45
CA ASP A 120 9.98 4.03 9.99
C ASP A 120 10.82 3.46 11.14
N GLU A 121 10.30 2.46 11.87
CA GLU A 121 10.86 1.84 13.08
C GLU A 121 12.40 1.87 13.21
N ASP A 122 13.13 1.56 12.14
CA ASP A 122 14.59 1.55 12.12
C ASP A 122 15.25 2.36 10.96
N HIS A 123 14.48 2.86 9.97
CA HIS A 123 15.06 3.37 8.71
C HIS A 123 14.31 4.57 8.13
N CYS A 124 15.05 5.48 7.47
CA CYS A 124 14.46 6.54 6.64
C CYS A 124 14.12 6.02 5.24
N ILE A 125 12.90 6.28 4.77
CA ILE A 125 12.38 5.78 3.50
C ILE A 125 11.93 6.95 2.61
N LEU A 126 12.46 6.99 1.40
CA LEU A 126 12.10 7.98 0.38
C LEU A 126 10.68 7.74 -0.14
N LYS A 127 9.86 8.80 -0.09
CA LYS A 127 8.43 8.80 -0.46
C LYS A 127 7.67 7.67 0.20
N ALA A 128 7.91 7.48 1.49
CA ALA A 128 7.23 6.45 2.27
C ALA A 128 5.72 6.60 2.13
N ASP A 129 5.07 5.51 1.74
CA ASP A 129 3.64 5.45 1.53
C ASP A 129 2.98 4.85 2.77
N HIS A 130 3.29 3.59 3.06
CA HIS A 130 2.82 2.86 4.24
C HIS A 130 3.64 1.56 4.45
N THR A 131 3.62 1.05 5.68
CA THR A 131 4.04 -0.32 5.99
C THR A 131 2.96 -1.29 5.54
N CYS A 132 3.24 -2.16 4.57
CA CYS A 132 2.27 -3.15 4.12
C CYS A 132 2.48 -4.48 4.85
N ILE A 133 1.63 -4.79 5.83
CA ILE A 133 1.73 -6.05 6.60
C ILE A 133 1.58 -7.31 5.73
N TRP A 134 0.82 -7.24 4.63
CA TRP A 134 0.58 -8.36 3.72
C TRP A 134 1.82 -8.71 2.90
N ILE A 135 2.62 -7.70 2.58
CA ILE A 135 3.87 -7.86 1.87
C ILE A 135 5.02 -8.02 2.86
N SER A 136 4.83 -7.59 4.11
CA SER A 136 5.86 -7.57 5.14
C SER A 136 7.08 -6.72 4.74
N ASN A 137 6.80 -5.66 4.00
CA ASN A 137 7.78 -4.67 3.57
C ASN A 137 7.13 -3.27 3.57
N GLN A 138 7.98 -2.26 3.53
CA GLN A 138 7.59 -0.88 3.33
C GLN A 138 7.26 -0.62 1.86
N ILE A 139 6.32 0.28 1.61
CA ILE A 139 6.02 0.78 0.26
C ILE A 139 6.57 2.20 0.15
N GLY A 140 7.45 2.44 -0.82
CA GLY A 140 8.10 3.73 -1.03
C GLY A 140 8.43 3.97 -2.50
N ALA A 141 9.28 4.96 -2.78
CA ALA A 141 9.58 5.44 -4.14
C ALA A 141 9.91 4.31 -5.14
N TYR A 142 10.70 3.34 -4.69
CA TYR A 142 11.33 2.36 -5.57
C TYR A 142 10.46 1.12 -5.83
N ASN A 143 9.51 0.81 -4.95
CA ASN A 143 8.65 -0.37 -5.11
C ASN A 143 7.16 -0.03 -5.27
N LYS A 144 6.80 1.26 -5.30
CA LYS A 144 5.42 1.72 -5.54
C LYS A 144 4.83 1.17 -6.84
N LEU A 145 5.61 1.12 -7.93
CA LEU A 145 5.13 0.59 -9.21
C LEU A 145 4.73 -0.89 -9.08
N TYR A 146 5.60 -1.71 -8.48
CA TYR A 146 5.31 -3.13 -8.26
C TYR A 146 4.06 -3.31 -7.41
N PHE A 147 3.85 -2.45 -6.40
CA PHE A 147 2.68 -2.48 -5.54
C PHE A 147 1.39 -2.18 -6.30
N ILE A 148 1.41 -1.18 -7.18
CA ILE A 148 0.28 -0.84 -8.03
C ILE A 148 -0.04 -1.99 -9.00
N ILE A 149 0.97 -2.55 -9.66
CA ILE A 149 0.79 -3.67 -10.60
C ILE A 149 0.27 -4.91 -9.86
N TYR A 150 0.79 -5.19 -8.66
CA TYR A 150 0.32 -6.28 -7.80
C TYR A 150 -1.16 -6.14 -7.44
N ASN A 151 -1.60 -4.95 -7.01
CA ASN A 151 -3.01 -4.70 -6.68
C ASN A 151 -3.92 -4.83 -7.90
N VAL A 152 -3.50 -4.34 -9.08
CA VAL A 152 -4.26 -4.52 -10.33
C VAL A 152 -4.37 -6.00 -10.70
N ASN A 153 -3.28 -6.77 -10.58
CA ASN A 153 -3.33 -8.22 -10.85
C ASN A 153 -4.24 -8.95 -9.84
N ALA A 154 -4.20 -8.57 -8.56
CA ALA A 154 -5.08 -9.13 -7.53
C ALA A 154 -6.56 -8.82 -7.83
N LEU A 155 -6.85 -7.59 -8.27
CA LEU A 155 -8.19 -7.17 -8.69
C LEU A 155 -8.69 -7.98 -9.89
N LEU A 156 -7.86 -8.16 -10.92
CA LEU A 156 -8.18 -8.97 -12.09
C LEU A 156 -8.44 -10.42 -11.70
N LEU A 157 -7.56 -11.03 -10.91
CA LEU A 157 -7.69 -12.42 -10.45
C LEU A 157 -9.00 -12.62 -9.67
N ALA A 158 -9.33 -11.71 -8.75
CA ALA A 158 -10.57 -11.76 -7.98
C ALA A 158 -11.80 -11.59 -8.88
N GLY A 159 -11.74 -10.64 -9.84
CA GLY A 159 -12.82 -10.41 -10.81
C GLY A 159 -13.08 -11.63 -11.70
N PHE A 160 -12.05 -12.23 -12.27
CA PHE A 160 -12.16 -13.47 -13.04
C PHE A 160 -12.71 -14.62 -12.20
N SER A 161 -12.26 -14.75 -10.94
CA SER A 161 -12.75 -15.77 -10.01
C SER A 161 -14.25 -15.61 -9.74
N ILE A 162 -14.74 -14.38 -9.57
CA ILE A 162 -16.17 -14.10 -9.39
C ILE A 162 -16.95 -14.46 -10.65
N ILE A 163 -16.50 -14.00 -11.83
CA ILE A 163 -17.18 -14.27 -13.10
C ILE A 163 -17.36 -15.77 -13.32
N ILE A 164 -16.31 -16.55 -13.12
CA ILE A 164 -16.34 -18.00 -13.30
C ILE A 164 -17.28 -18.68 -12.31
N GLN A 165 -17.22 -18.30 -11.03
CA GLN A 165 -18.10 -18.86 -10.00
C GLN A 165 -19.57 -18.52 -10.28
N VAL A 166 -19.87 -17.30 -10.68
CA VAL A 166 -21.22 -16.86 -11.04
C VAL A 166 -21.74 -17.59 -12.26
N LEU A 167 -20.93 -17.69 -13.33
CA LEU A 167 -21.30 -18.44 -14.54
C LEU A 167 -21.62 -19.90 -14.22
N ARG A 168 -20.84 -20.53 -13.34
CA ARG A 168 -21.10 -21.90 -12.88
C ARG A 168 -22.46 -22.00 -12.18
N LEU A 169 -22.73 -21.11 -11.22
CA LEU A 169 -24.00 -21.11 -10.48
C LEU A 169 -25.22 -21.02 -11.40
N PHE A 170 -25.10 -20.27 -12.50
CA PHE A 170 -26.14 -20.16 -13.52
C PHE A 170 -26.22 -21.38 -14.45
N ILE A 171 -25.09 -21.86 -14.99
CA ILE A 171 -25.07 -22.94 -15.98
C ILE A 171 -25.55 -24.27 -15.37
N ASN A 172 -25.12 -24.57 -14.15
CA ASN A 172 -25.43 -25.86 -13.51
C ASN A 172 -26.77 -25.87 -12.75
N ASN A 173 -27.48 -24.73 -12.72
CA ASN A 173 -28.64 -24.53 -11.83
C ASN A 173 -28.31 -24.85 -10.36
N ASP A 174 -27.05 -24.68 -9.94
CA ASP A 174 -26.56 -25.02 -8.60
C ASP A 174 -27.38 -24.27 -7.53
N ILE A 175 -27.89 -23.07 -7.83
CA ILE A 175 -28.78 -22.30 -6.92
C ILE A 175 -30.05 -23.10 -6.55
N GLN A 176 -30.69 -23.76 -7.52
CA GLN A 176 -31.89 -24.57 -7.24
C GLN A 176 -31.54 -25.82 -6.44
N GLN A 177 -30.35 -26.40 -6.67
CA GLN A 177 -29.87 -27.55 -5.91
C GLN A 177 -29.50 -27.17 -4.47
N ILE A 178 -28.89 -26.00 -4.25
CA ILE A 178 -28.59 -25.45 -2.93
C ILE A 178 -29.87 -25.29 -2.10
N LEU A 179 -30.88 -24.65 -2.68
CA LEU A 179 -32.13 -24.34 -1.99
C LEU A 179 -32.94 -25.60 -1.64
N LYS A 180 -32.86 -26.64 -2.48
CA LYS A 180 -33.62 -27.88 -2.29
C LYS A 180 -32.90 -28.94 -1.45
N ASN A 181 -31.61 -29.14 -1.67
CA ASN A 181 -30.89 -30.31 -1.15
C ASN A 181 -29.88 -29.95 -0.06
N GLY A 182 -29.57 -28.67 0.14
CA GLY A 182 -28.68 -28.22 1.20
C GLY A 182 -27.25 -28.77 1.14
N ASP A 183 -26.79 -29.18 -0.06
CA ASP A 183 -25.49 -29.83 -0.27
C ASP A 183 -24.35 -28.97 0.28
N TYR A 184 -23.52 -29.60 1.10
CA TYR A 184 -22.34 -29.02 1.72
C TYR A 184 -21.36 -28.45 0.69
N LYS A 185 -21.14 -29.11 -0.45
CA LYS A 185 -20.23 -28.62 -1.50
C LYS A 185 -20.67 -27.27 -2.05
N GLU A 186 -21.98 -27.10 -2.23
CA GLU A 186 -22.52 -25.87 -2.78
C GLU A 186 -22.54 -24.73 -1.76
N LYS A 187 -22.73 -25.03 -0.47
CA LYS A 187 -22.51 -24.05 0.61
C LYS A 187 -21.07 -23.55 0.64
N VAL A 188 -20.09 -24.43 0.43
CA VAL A 188 -18.67 -24.04 0.33
C VAL A 188 -18.43 -23.12 -0.86
N ASN A 189 -19.04 -23.37 -2.01
CA ASN A 189 -18.93 -22.50 -3.20
C ASN A 189 -19.51 -21.10 -2.95
N LEU A 190 -20.64 -21.00 -2.24
CA LEU A 190 -21.20 -19.69 -1.86
C LEU A 190 -20.29 -18.92 -0.91
N ILE A 191 -19.68 -19.59 0.06
CA ILE A 191 -18.70 -18.98 0.97
C ILE A 191 -17.48 -18.47 0.18
N LYS A 192 -16.96 -19.28 -0.76
CA LYS A 192 -15.86 -18.86 -1.64
C LYS A 192 -16.22 -17.63 -2.48
N LEU A 193 -17.44 -17.59 -3.03
CA LEU A 193 -17.93 -16.44 -3.80
C LEU A 193 -17.99 -15.19 -2.91
N PHE A 194 -18.52 -15.30 -1.70
CA PHE A 194 -18.56 -14.19 -0.74
C PHE A 194 -17.17 -13.62 -0.45
N PHE A 195 -16.19 -14.47 -0.13
CA PHE A 195 -14.81 -14.02 0.11
C PHE A 195 -14.16 -13.45 -1.15
N SER A 196 -14.44 -14.00 -2.33
CA SER A 196 -13.95 -13.47 -3.60
C SER A 196 -14.47 -12.05 -3.84
N VAL A 197 -15.77 -11.80 -3.59
CA VAL A 197 -16.39 -10.47 -3.70
C VAL A 197 -15.79 -9.50 -2.68
N ALA A 198 -15.66 -9.91 -1.42
CA ALA A 198 -15.08 -9.07 -0.37
C ALA A 198 -13.62 -8.67 -0.72
N PHE A 199 -12.82 -9.62 -1.18
CA PHE A 199 -11.44 -9.37 -1.59
C PHE A 199 -11.36 -8.50 -2.85
N PHE A 200 -12.25 -8.71 -3.83
CA PHE A 200 -12.36 -7.86 -5.02
C PHE A 200 -12.65 -6.40 -4.64
N LEU A 201 -13.61 -6.16 -3.75
CA LEU A 201 -13.95 -4.81 -3.29
C LEU A 201 -12.78 -4.15 -2.56
N LEU A 202 -12.07 -4.90 -1.71
CA LEU A 202 -10.86 -4.41 -1.04
C LEU A 202 -9.75 -4.06 -2.05
N ALA A 203 -9.47 -4.95 -3.00
CA ALA A 203 -8.47 -4.72 -4.04
C ALA A 203 -8.85 -3.54 -4.94
N LEU A 204 -10.15 -3.36 -5.23
CA LEU A 204 -10.67 -2.24 -6.01
C LEU A 204 -10.47 -0.92 -5.25
N ALA A 205 -10.88 -0.86 -3.99
CA ALA A 205 -10.71 0.32 -3.15
C ALA A 205 -9.22 0.71 -3.05
N MET A 206 -8.35 -0.26 -2.78
CA MET A 206 -6.90 -0.02 -2.72
C MET A 206 -6.37 0.47 -4.06
N THR A 207 -6.76 -0.14 -5.17
CA THR A 207 -6.33 0.28 -6.52
C THR A 207 -6.78 1.71 -6.82
N VAL A 208 -8.05 2.03 -6.60
CA VAL A 208 -8.61 3.37 -6.83
C VAL A 208 -7.91 4.42 -5.96
N ILE A 209 -7.71 4.16 -4.67
CA ILE A 209 -7.00 5.07 -3.76
C ILE A 209 -5.57 5.30 -4.23
N ASN A 210 -4.84 4.25 -4.61
CA ASN A 210 -3.46 4.38 -5.08
C ASN A 210 -3.37 5.22 -6.36
N PHE A 211 -4.25 4.97 -7.33
CA PHE A 211 -4.30 5.74 -8.58
C PHE A 211 -4.68 7.20 -8.31
N TYR A 212 -5.69 7.44 -7.47
CA TYR A 212 -6.10 8.78 -7.06
C TYR A 212 -4.96 9.54 -6.39
N LEU A 213 -4.26 8.93 -5.44
CA LEU A 213 -3.15 9.56 -4.73
C LEU A 213 -2.01 9.89 -5.69
N VAL A 214 -1.58 8.96 -6.55
CA VAL A 214 -0.53 9.23 -7.55
C VAL A 214 -0.96 10.35 -8.49
N TYR A 215 -2.22 10.33 -8.97
CA TYR A 215 -2.76 11.39 -9.82
C TYR A 215 -2.79 12.75 -9.12
N ARG A 216 -3.07 12.79 -7.81
CA ARG A 216 -3.03 14.02 -7.00
C ARG A 216 -1.63 14.40 -6.56
N GLY A 217 -0.61 13.63 -6.94
CA GLY A 217 0.76 13.88 -6.56
C GLY A 217 1.10 13.43 -5.14
N HIS A 218 0.31 12.61 -4.45
CA HIS A 218 0.54 12.25 -3.04
C HIS A 218 0.91 10.78 -2.84
N CYS A 219 1.58 10.52 -1.73
CA CYS A 219 1.65 9.23 -1.07
C CYS A 219 0.75 9.26 0.20
N ILE A 220 0.33 8.11 0.70
CA ILE A 220 -0.64 7.98 1.81
C ILE A 220 -0.15 8.77 3.03
N SER A 221 1.09 8.52 3.49
CA SER A 221 1.67 9.24 4.63
C SER A 221 1.66 10.77 4.43
N SER A 222 2.06 11.24 3.25
CA SER A 222 2.03 12.67 2.93
C SER A 222 0.61 13.24 2.87
N TYR A 223 -0.35 12.48 2.36
CA TYR A 223 -1.75 12.91 2.27
C TYR A 223 -2.36 13.14 3.65
N TYR A 224 -2.20 12.20 4.57
CA TYR A 224 -2.69 12.35 5.94
C TYR A 224 -1.94 13.44 6.72
N THR A 225 -0.61 13.47 6.63
CA THR A 225 0.19 14.53 7.27
C THR A 225 -0.24 15.93 6.79
N HIS A 226 -0.49 16.07 5.50
CA HIS A 226 -1.00 17.31 4.92
C HIS A 226 -2.41 17.64 5.43
N LYS A 227 -3.31 16.66 5.43
CA LYS A 227 -4.69 16.83 5.90
C LYS A 227 -4.71 17.31 7.35
N ASP A 228 -3.95 16.64 8.23
CA ASP A 228 -3.86 16.99 9.64
C ASP A 228 -3.28 18.40 9.84
N ALA A 229 -2.23 18.74 9.10
CA ALA A 229 -1.64 20.08 9.14
C ALA A 229 -2.64 21.15 8.66
N LEU A 230 -3.44 20.88 7.64
CA LEU A 230 -4.49 21.77 7.17
C LEU A 230 -5.62 21.94 8.19
N GLU A 231 -6.03 20.87 8.85
CA GLU A 231 -7.06 20.94 9.91
C GLU A 231 -6.58 21.80 11.07
N LEU A 232 -5.31 21.66 11.47
CA LEU A 232 -4.71 22.46 12.54
C LEU A 232 -4.56 23.94 12.16
N VAL A 233 -4.28 24.25 10.89
CA VAL A 233 -4.26 25.63 10.39
C VAL A 233 -5.68 26.21 10.26
N ARG A 234 -6.65 25.39 9.83
CA ARG A 234 -8.06 25.80 9.71
C ARG A 234 -8.63 26.18 11.07
N ASP A 235 -8.38 25.35 12.08
CA ASP A 235 -8.85 25.50 13.47
C ASP A 235 -8.07 26.59 14.24
N ASP A 236 -7.22 27.38 13.58
CA ASP A 236 -6.36 28.40 14.21
C ASP A 236 -5.42 27.87 15.31
N LYS A 237 -5.17 26.56 15.36
CA LYS A 237 -4.24 25.93 16.31
C LYS A 237 -2.80 26.05 15.86
N MET A 238 -2.56 26.17 14.55
CA MET A 238 -1.24 26.37 13.97
C MET A 238 -1.21 27.50 12.94
N VAL A 239 -0.04 28.13 12.83
CA VAL A 239 0.31 29.09 11.77
C VAL A 239 1.45 28.56 10.94
N VAL A 240 1.49 28.95 9.67
CA VAL A 240 2.57 28.62 8.74
C VAL A 240 3.41 29.86 8.52
N ALA A 241 4.73 29.72 8.66
CA ALA A 241 5.68 30.78 8.32
C ALA A 241 6.57 30.33 7.17
N LEU A 242 6.89 31.25 6.26
CA LEU A 242 7.69 31.00 5.05
C LEU A 242 8.97 31.83 5.01
N ASN A 243 10.00 31.27 4.41
CA ASN A 243 11.16 32.01 3.94
C ASN A 243 11.63 31.44 2.57
N GLU A 244 12.74 31.94 2.05
CA GLU A 244 13.33 31.45 0.79
C GLU A 244 13.77 29.98 0.85
N LYS A 245 13.96 29.44 2.06
CA LYS A 245 14.47 28.09 2.31
C LYS A 245 13.39 27.06 2.62
N GLY A 246 12.13 27.46 2.86
CA GLY A 246 11.03 26.55 3.13
C GLY A 246 9.92 27.12 4.03
N CYS A 247 9.20 26.21 4.69
CA CYS A 247 8.10 26.52 5.60
C CYS A 247 8.31 25.91 7.00
N VAL A 248 7.79 26.57 8.04
CA VAL A 248 7.74 26.05 9.41
C VAL A 248 6.33 26.15 9.98
N PHE A 249 5.94 25.13 10.75
CA PHE A 249 4.67 25.07 11.47
C PHE A 249 4.89 25.47 12.93
N ARG A 250 4.04 26.35 13.46
CA ARG A 250 4.10 26.77 14.87
C ARG A 250 2.71 26.78 15.49
N PRO A 251 2.58 26.41 16.77
CA PRO A 251 1.35 26.66 17.51
C PRO A 251 0.97 28.14 17.42
N ASN A 252 -0.30 28.44 17.19
CA ASN A 252 -0.76 29.81 17.08
C ASN A 252 -0.70 30.48 18.47
N LYS A 253 0.29 31.35 18.67
CA LYS A 253 0.42 32.21 19.87
C LYS A 253 0.01 33.65 19.55
N SER A 254 -1.15 33.80 18.91
CA SER A 254 -1.66 35.11 18.44
C SER A 254 -0.77 35.79 17.39
N TYR A 255 -0.13 35.00 16.54
CA TYR A 255 0.69 35.53 15.46
C TYR A 255 -0.18 36.26 14.43
N LYS A 256 0.26 37.41 13.95
CA LYS A 256 -0.42 38.16 12.89
C LYS A 256 0.15 37.79 11.53
N GLU A 257 -0.68 37.86 10.49
CA GLU A 257 -0.22 37.74 9.12
C GLU A 257 0.89 38.76 8.84
N GLY A 258 1.96 38.31 8.16
CA GLY A 258 3.11 39.15 7.83
C GLY A 258 4.12 39.34 8.97
N GLN A 259 3.79 38.90 10.19
CA GLN A 259 4.72 38.92 11.31
C GLN A 259 5.96 38.06 10.99
N GLN A 260 7.14 38.59 11.28
CA GLN A 260 8.37 37.82 11.20
C GLN A 260 8.60 37.07 12.50
N ILE A 261 8.95 35.79 12.38
CA ILE A 261 9.36 34.94 13.49
C ILE A 261 10.77 34.41 13.21
N GLU A 262 11.56 34.23 14.25
CA GLU A 262 12.88 33.62 14.15
C GLU A 262 12.81 32.15 14.58
N TYR A 263 13.41 31.28 13.77
CA TYR A 263 13.50 29.85 14.05
C TYR A 263 14.84 29.33 13.50
N ASN A 264 15.65 28.69 14.35
CA ASN A 264 16.97 28.20 14.00
C ASN A 264 17.87 29.25 13.30
N ASN A 265 17.89 30.48 13.83
CA ASN A 265 18.64 31.62 13.29
C ASN A 265 18.22 32.04 11.87
N GLU A 266 17.01 31.67 11.45
CA GLU A 266 16.41 32.09 10.19
C GLU A 266 15.10 32.84 10.44
N ARG A 267 14.85 33.88 9.64
CA ARG A 267 13.60 34.66 9.71
C ARG A 267 12.57 34.07 8.75
N PHE A 268 11.37 33.84 9.25
CA PHE A 268 10.20 33.39 8.50
C PHE A 268 9.07 34.39 8.63
N LYS A 269 8.30 34.60 7.56
CA LYS A 269 7.12 35.46 7.52
C LYS A 269 5.86 34.61 7.64
N ILE A 270 5.00 34.92 8.61
CA ILE A 270 3.70 34.28 8.78
C ILE A 270 2.82 34.57 7.57
N VAL A 271 2.24 33.54 6.97
CA VAL A 271 1.35 33.65 5.80
C VAL A 271 -0.10 33.40 6.18
N ASN A 272 -1.04 33.99 5.43
CA ASN A 272 -2.45 33.69 5.62
C ASN A 272 -2.81 32.23 5.29
N LYS A 273 -4.01 31.82 5.73
CA LYS A 273 -4.55 30.46 5.53
C LYS A 273 -4.60 30.06 4.05
N ASN A 274 -4.93 30.97 3.14
CA ASN A 274 -5.03 30.66 1.70
C ASN A 274 -3.65 30.40 1.07
N ALA A 275 -2.65 31.19 1.46
CA ALA A 275 -1.26 30.99 1.07
C ALA A 275 -0.71 29.69 1.69
N ALA A 276 -1.03 29.42 2.96
CA ALA A 276 -0.70 28.15 3.62
C ALA A 276 -1.26 26.96 2.81
N GLN A 277 -2.55 26.99 2.47
CA GLN A 277 -3.21 25.96 1.64
C GLN A 277 -2.51 25.71 0.31
N LYS A 278 -2.02 26.77 -0.37
CA LYS A 278 -1.28 26.62 -1.63
C LYS A 278 0.07 25.93 -1.46
N LEU A 279 0.75 26.11 -0.32
CA LEU A 279 2.02 25.42 -0.02
C LEU A 279 1.84 23.93 0.23
N PHE A 280 0.63 23.53 0.59
CA PHE A 280 0.34 22.15 0.88
C PHE A 280 0.19 21.32 -0.42
N ASN A 281 -0.02 21.94 -1.60
CA ASN A 281 -0.05 21.26 -2.90
C ASN A 281 1.25 20.53 -3.32
N PHE A 282 2.31 20.56 -2.52
CA PHE A 282 3.50 19.75 -2.76
C PHE A 282 3.31 18.34 -2.19
N GLY A 283 3.06 17.38 -3.08
CA GLY A 283 3.00 15.96 -2.74
C GLY A 283 4.23 15.18 -3.22
N CYS A 284 4.25 13.89 -2.90
CA CYS A 284 5.33 12.95 -3.21
C CYS A 284 5.57 12.76 -4.72
N TYR A 285 4.60 13.05 -5.60
CA TYR A 285 4.68 12.88 -7.05
C TYR A 285 4.26 14.15 -7.78
N GLU A 286 4.63 14.24 -9.06
CA GLU A 286 4.04 15.22 -9.97
C GLU A 286 2.52 15.02 -10.11
N VAL A 287 1.79 16.12 -10.28
CA VAL A 287 0.33 16.08 -10.43
C VAL A 287 -0.08 15.58 -11.82
N GLY A 288 -1.18 14.83 -11.88
CA GLY A 288 -1.77 14.27 -13.07
C GLY A 288 -1.06 13.02 -13.58
N PHE A 289 -1.11 12.79 -14.89
CA PHE A 289 -0.47 11.62 -15.51
C PHE A 289 1.06 11.62 -15.41
N LYS A 290 1.68 12.78 -15.17
CA LYS A 290 3.12 12.87 -14.94
C LYS A 290 3.55 12.14 -13.66
N GLY A 291 2.69 12.07 -12.64
CA GLY A 291 2.95 11.30 -11.43
C GLY A 291 3.14 9.81 -11.71
N PHE A 292 2.35 9.22 -12.60
CA PHE A 292 2.53 7.82 -13.02
C PHE A 292 3.84 7.61 -13.79
N LYS A 293 4.21 8.56 -14.66
CA LYS A 293 5.51 8.54 -15.34
C LYS A 293 6.67 8.58 -14.34
N GLN A 294 6.55 9.41 -13.30
CA GLN A 294 7.54 9.49 -12.23
C GLN A 294 7.63 8.17 -11.44
N VAL A 295 6.51 7.58 -11.03
CA VAL A 295 6.48 6.27 -10.35
C VAL A 295 7.17 5.19 -11.19
N TYR A 296 6.94 5.20 -12.51
CA TYR A 296 7.61 4.28 -13.43
C TYR A 296 9.13 4.51 -13.48
N GLN A 297 9.57 5.77 -13.60
CA GLN A 297 10.99 6.12 -13.63
C GLN A 297 11.70 5.77 -12.32
N GLU A 298 11.05 5.98 -11.17
CA GLU A 298 11.60 5.65 -9.85
C GLU A 298 11.77 4.16 -9.64
N ALA A 299 10.83 3.34 -10.14
CA ALA A 299 10.97 1.89 -10.14
C ALA A 299 12.13 1.41 -11.03
N GLN A 300 12.41 2.08 -12.15
CA GLN A 300 13.56 1.75 -13.00
C GLN A 300 14.91 2.08 -12.34
N TYR A 301 14.95 3.04 -11.41
CA TYR A 301 16.17 3.44 -10.73
C TYR A 301 16.78 2.29 -9.91
N LEU A 302 15.96 1.37 -9.38
CA LEU A 302 16.42 0.13 -8.72
C LEU A 302 17.35 -0.71 -9.59
N ASN A 303 17.15 -0.71 -10.92
CA ASN A 303 17.95 -1.53 -11.82
C ASN A 303 19.36 -0.96 -12.05
N ARG A 304 19.61 0.30 -11.68
CA ARG A 304 20.91 0.96 -11.91
C ARG A 304 21.94 0.72 -10.80
N PHE A 305 21.51 0.40 -9.58
CA PHE A 305 22.39 0.17 -8.42
C PHE A 305 22.66 -1.31 -8.11
N LYS A 306 22.18 -2.21 -8.96
CA LYS A 306 22.54 -3.65 -8.92
C LYS A 306 23.74 -4.00 -9.82
N LYS A 307 24.35 -3.02 -10.49
CA LYS A 307 25.64 -3.15 -11.19
C LYS A 307 26.73 -2.52 -10.33
#